data_AF-A0A7U3UX87-F1
#
_entry.id   AF-A0A7U3UX87-F1
#
_cell.length_a   1.000
_cell.length_b   1.000
_cell.length_c   1.000
_cell.angle_alpha   90.00
_cell.angle_beta   90.00
_cell.angle_gamma   90.00
#
_symmetry.space_group_name_H-M   'P 1'
#
loop_
_entity.id
_entity.type
_entity.pdbx_description
1 polymer ?
#
loop_
_entity_poly.entity_id
_entity_poly.type
_entity_poly.pdbx_seq_one_letter_code
_entity_poly.pdbx_strand_id
1 'polypeptide(L)' 'MGAEIRDVHAAVLRGQERDAAFAEQARRYPGFADYQRRTERIIPVIALTPTTGPGPAANQA' A
#
# COMPACT_ATOMS: atom_id res chain seq x y z
N MET A 1 12.64 -15.67 7.73
CA MET A 1 13.31 -14.50 7.13
C MET A 1 13.71 -14.87 5.72
N GLY A 2 13.26 -14.12 4.71
CA GLY A 2 13.70 -14.25 3.33
C GLY A 2 13.58 -12.88 2.66
N ALA A 3 14.64 -12.45 1.97
CA ALA A 3 14.63 -11.22 1.18
C ALA A 3 14.23 -11.58 -0.25
N GLU A 4 12.94 -11.85 -0.46
CA GLU A 4 12.41 -11.98 -1.81
C GLU A 4 12.05 -10.59 -2.32
N ILE A 5 12.76 -10.14 -3.35
CA ILE A 5 12.49 -8.90 -4.07
C ILE A 5 11.62 -9.24 -5.27
N ARG A 6 10.49 -8.55 -5.44
CA ARG A 6 9.56 -8.71 -6.56
C ARG A 6 9.18 -7.36 -7.14
N ASP A 7 9.06 -7.32 -8.46
CA ASP A 7 8.50 -6.19 -9.18
C ASP A 7 6.98 -6.16 -9.09
N VAL A 8 6.45 -4.97 -8.88
CA VAL A 8 5.03 -4.73 -8.64
C VAL A 8 4.59 -3.45 -9.33
N HIS A 9 3.33 -3.44 -9.78
CA HIS A 9 2.63 -2.20 -10.07
C HIS A 9 2.04 -1.66 -8.78
N ALA A 10 2.35 -0.39 -8.50
CA ALA A 10 1.80 0.36 -7.38
C ALA A 10 0.65 1.25 -7.86
N ALA A 11 -0.52 1.14 -7.21
CA ALA A 11 -1.67 1.99 -7.49
C ALA A 11 -2.28 2.53 -6.20
N VAL A 12 -2.62 3.82 -6.19
CA VAL A 12 -3.34 4.44 -5.07
C VAL A 12 -4.80 3.98 -5.11
N LEU A 13 -5.25 3.29 -4.06
CA LEU A 13 -6.65 2.95 -3.88
C LEU A 13 -7.49 4.20 -3.62
N ARG A 14 -8.74 4.20 -4.11
CA ARG A 14 -9.67 5.32 -3.96
C ARG A 14 -11.01 4.85 -3.40
N GLY A 15 -11.77 5.79 -2.83
CA GLY A 15 -13.12 5.55 -2.33
C GLY A 15 -13.23 4.33 -1.42
N GLN A 16 -14.25 3.51 -1.66
CA GLN A 16 -14.60 2.36 -0.82
C GLN A 16 -13.50 1.29 -0.75
N GLU A 17 -12.75 1.06 -1.82
CA GLU A 17 -11.65 0.08 -1.81
C GLU A 17 -10.54 0.51 -0.85
N ARG A 18 -10.23 1.81 -0.83
CA ARG A 18 -9.26 2.41 0.11
C ARG A 18 -9.75 2.27 1.54
N ASP A 19 -11.01 2.61 1.79
CA ASP A 19 -11.59 2.59 3.13
C ASP A 19 -11.65 1.17 3.71
N ALA A 20 -12.05 0.18 2.91
CA ALA A 20 -12.06 -1.22 3.32
C ALA A 20 -10.66 -1.74 3.65
N ALA A 21 -9.67 -1.46 2.80
CA ALA A 21 -8.29 -1.87 3.03
C ALA A 21 -7.70 -1.21 4.28
N PHE A 22 -7.95 0.08 4.49
CA PHE A 22 -7.47 0.79 5.68
C PHE A 22 -8.14 0.30 6.96
N ALA A 23 -9.46 0.05 6.93
CA ALA A 23 -10.20 -0.48 8.07
C ALA A 23 -9.67 -1.85 8.50
N GLU A 24 -9.35 -2.72 7.55
CA GLU A 24 -8.76 -4.03 7.86
C GLU A 24 -7.36 -3.90 8.47
N GLN A 25 -6.53 -2.97 7.99
CA GLN A 25 -5.23 -2.68 8.61
C GLN A 25 -5.39 -2.15 10.04
N ALA A 26 -6.30 -1.19 10.26
CA ALA A 26 -6.59 -0.66 11.59
C ALA A 26 -7.17 -1.72 12.55
N ARG A 27 -7.94 -2.68 12.04
CA ARG A 27 -8.46 -3.80 12.84
C ARG A 27 -7.34 -4.71 13.34
N ARG A 28 -6.33 -4.99 12.49
CA ARG A 28 -5.17 -5.84 12.85
C ARG A 28 -4.12 -5.09 13.65
N TYR A 29 -3.91 -3.82 13.32
CA TYR A 29 -2.89 -2.95 13.87
C TYR A 29 -3.54 -1.61 14.27
N PRO A 30 -4.08 -1.50 15.50
CA PRO A 30 -4.87 -0.34 15.94
C PRO A 30 -4.18 1.03 15.77
N GLY A 31 -2.84 1.07 15.80
CA GLY A 31 -2.07 2.30 15.58
C GLY A 31 -2.34 2.99 14.25
N PHE A 32 -2.81 2.29 13.21
CA PHE A 32 -3.22 2.91 11.95
C PHE A 32 -4.39 3.89 12.13
N ALA A 33 -5.36 3.55 12.97
CA ALA A 33 -6.47 4.45 13.27
C ALA A 33 -5.97 5.74 13.92
N ASP A 34 -4.96 5.65 14.78
CA ASP A 34 -4.36 6.80 15.45
C ASP A 34 -3.68 7.74 14.47
N TYR A 35 -2.99 7.21 13.45
CA TYR A 35 -2.39 8.02 12.39
C TYR A 35 -3.43 8.84 11.63
N GLN A 36 -4.55 8.22 11.24
CA GLN A 36 -5.61 8.93 10.52
C GLN A 36 -6.28 10.01 11.39
N ARG A 37 -6.43 9.79 12.70
CA ARG A 37 -7.00 10.82 13.61
C ARG A 37 -6.09 12.02 13.83
N ARG A 38 -4.79 11.89 13.58
CA ARG A 38 -3.80 12.97 13.76
C ARG A 38 -3.66 13.88 12.54
N THR A 39 -4.45 13.66 11.49
CA THR A 39 -4.36 14.47 10.28
C THR A 39 -5.72 14.62 9.61
N GLU A 40 -5.94 15.78 8.98
CA GLU A 40 -7.15 16.06 8.21
C GLU A 40 -7.11 15.40 6.83
N ARG A 41 -5.91 15.11 6.31
CA ARG A 41 -5.79 14.44 5.01
C ARG A 41 -6.17 12.96 5.15
N ILE A 42 -6.83 12.46 4.13
CA ILE A 42 -7.00 11.03 3.97
C ILE A 42 -5.65 10.36 3.73
N ILE A 43 -5.27 9.39 4.56
CA ILE A 43 -4.02 8.62 4.37
C ILE A 43 -4.19 7.72 3.14
N PRO A 44 -3.32 7.86 2.12
CA PRO A 44 -3.37 6.99 0.94
C PRO A 44 -3.07 5.53 1.29
N VAL A 45 -3.75 4.61 0.62
CA VAL A 45 -3.41 3.18 0.63
C VAL A 45 -2.95 2.78 -0.76
N ILE A 46 -1.82 2.08 -0.84
CA ILE A 46 -1.23 1.64 -2.09
C ILE A 46 -1.47 0.13 -2.23
N ALA A 47 -2.14 -0.28 -3.31
CA ALA A 47 -2.17 -1.66 -3.73
C ALA A 47 -0.89 -2.00 -4.49
N LEU A 48 -0.27 -3.13 -4.14
CA LEU A 48 0.87 -3.69 -4.85
C LEU A 48 0.42 -4.96 -5.56
N THR A 49 0.44 -4.94 -6.89
CA THR A 49 0.08 -6.09 -7.72
C THR A 49 1.33 -6.60 -8.44
N PRO A 50 1.68 -7.90 -8.38
CA PRO A 50 2.84 -8.44 -9.10
C PRO A 50 2.83 -8.07 -10.59
N THR A 51 3.95 -7.60 -11.12
CA THR A 51 4.09 -7.41 -12.57
C THR A 51 4.17 -8.78 -13.23
N THR A 52 3.25 -9.10 -14.15
CA THR A 52 3.43 -10.28 -15.01
C THR A 52 4.40 -9.88 -16.14
N GLY A 53 5.70 -9.97 -15.88
CA GLY A 53 6.77 -9.62 -16.83
C GLY A 53 8.13 -9.50 -16.12
N PRO A 54 9.27 -9.64 -16.83
CA PRO A 54 10.58 -9.39 -16.23
C PRO A 54 10.61 -7.96 -15.71
N GLY A 55 11.05 -7.82 -14.46
CA GLY A 55 11.10 -6.55 -13.74
C GLY A 55 11.73 -5.41 -14.51
N PRO A 56 11.31 -4.15 -14.28
CA PRO A 56 12.04 -3.01 -14.81
C PRO A 56 13.50 -3.10 -14.34
N ALA A 57 14.43 -3.07 -15.31
CA ALA A 57 15.85 -2.97 -15.03
C ALA A 57 16.09 -1.84 -14.03
N ALA A 58 16.66 -2.19 -12.88
CA ALA A 58 16.95 -1.27 -11.80
C ALA A 58 17.70 -0.04 -12.34
N ASN A 59 17.13 1.14 -12.07
CA ASN A 59 17.79 2.44 -12.12
C ASN A 59 18.47 2.82 -13.46
N GLN A 60 17.78 3.57 -14.32
CA GLN A 60 18.45 4.36 -15.35
C GLN A 60 18.35 5.85 -15.00
N ALA A 61 19.48 6.34 -14.46
CA ALA A 61 20.06 7.69 -14.43
C ALA A 61 19.14 8.91 -14.27
#